data_AF-A0A928DN01-F1
#
_entry.id   AF-A0A928DN01-F1
#
_cell.length_a   1.000
_cell.length_b   1.000
_cell.length_c   1.000
_cell.angle_alpha   90.00
_cell.angle_beta   90.00
_cell.angle_gamma   90.00
#
_symmetry.space_group_name_H-M   'P 1'
#
loop_
_entity.id
_entity.type
_entity.pdbx_description
1 polymer ?
#
loop_
_entity_poly.entity_id
_entity_poly.type
_entity_poly.pdbx_seq_one_letter_code
_entity_poly.pdbx_strand_id
1 'polypeptide(L)' 'MKKRVVILGSTGSIGTSALKVARDIPERMEVVALAAHSNVQ' A
#
# COMPACT_ATOMS: atom_id res chain seq x y z
N MET A 1 -16.82 7.51 -1.93
CA MET A 1 -16.47 6.08 -2.00
C MET A 1 -14.95 5.97 -2.02
N LYS A 2 -14.34 5.08 -1.21
CA LYS A 2 -12.88 4.92 -1.16
C LYS A 2 -12.39 4.13 -2.36
N LYS A 3 -11.19 4.46 -2.87
CA LYS A 3 -10.54 3.64 -3.89
C LYS A 3 -9.89 2.42 -3.23
N ARG A 4 -10.25 1.23 -3.69
CA ARG A 4 -9.66 -0.04 -3.25
C ARG A 4 -8.44 -0.34 -4.10
N VAL A 5 -7.27 -0.48 -3.46
CA VAL A 5 -5.99 -0.56 -4.16
C VAL A 5 -5.19 -1.78 -3.68
N VAL A 6 -4.50 -2.41 -4.63
CA VAL A 6 -3.51 -3.47 -4.38
C VAL A 6 -2.12 -2.91 -4.63
N ILE A 7 -1.17 -3.16 -3.71
CA ILE A 7 0.22 -2.71 -3.86
C ILE A 7 1.13 -3.91 -4.14
N LEU A 8 1.66 -3.97 -5.36
CA LEU A 8 2.65 -4.96 -5.78
C LEU A 8 4.07 -4.38 -5.61
N GLY A 9 4.94 -5.09 -4.90
CA GLY A 9 6.23 -4.55 -4.45
C GLY A 9 6.10 -3.65 -3.23
N SER A 10 5.25 -4.02 -2.26
CA SER A 10 4.92 -3.21 -1.07
C SER A 10 6.14 -2.86 -0.18
N THR A 11 7.24 -3.58 -0.34
CA THR A 11 8.47 -3.45 0.45
C THR A 11 9.54 -2.60 -0.26
N GLY A 12 9.34 -2.29 -1.54
CA GLY A 12 10.19 -1.35 -2.26
C GLY A 12 9.96 0.09 -1.84
N SER A 13 10.82 1.00 -2.32
CA SER A 13 10.72 2.44 -2.04
C SER A 13 9.37 3.04 -2.43
N ILE A 14 8.84 2.65 -3.59
CA ILE A 14 7.52 3.11 -4.06
C ILE A 14 6.40 2.50 -3.22
N GLY A 15 6.45 1.20 -2.93
CA GLY A 15 5.42 0.51 -2.15
C GLY A 15 5.30 1.05 -0.73
N THR A 16 6.43 1.26 -0.05
CA THR A 16 6.49 1.85 1.30
C THR A 16 6.01 3.31 1.30
N SER A 17 6.39 4.11 0.30
CA SER A 17 5.90 5.47 0.15
C SER A 17 4.39 5.53 -0.12
N ALA A 18 3.88 4.65 -0.98
CA ALA A 18 2.45 4.53 -1.26
C ALA A 18 1.65 4.12 -0.01
N LEU A 19 2.20 3.21 0.80
CA LEU A 19 1.61 2.85 2.10
C LEU A 19 1.57 4.03 3.08
N LYS A 20 2.61 4.88 3.09
CA LYS A 20 2.59 6.11 3.92
C LYS A 20 1.46 7.03 3.50
N VAL A 21 1.34 7.32 2.20
CA VAL A 21 0.24 8.14 1.66
C VAL A 21 -1.12 7.51 1.99
N ALA A 22 -1.28 6.19 1.83
CA ALA A 22 -2.52 5.50 2.17
C ALA A 22 -2.97 5.71 3.63
N ARG A 23 -2.01 5.77 4.56
CA ARG A 23 -2.27 6.03 5.98
C ARG A 23 -2.64 7.48 6.25
N ASP A 24 -2.10 8.42 5.47
CA ASP A 24 -2.36 9.85 5.61
C ASP A 24 -3.74 10.27 5.03
N ILE A 25 -4.30 9.48 4.10
CA ILE A 25 -5.61 9.74 3.45
C ILE A 25 -6.59 8.55 3.48
N PRO A 26 -6.95 8.02 4.67
CA PRO A 26 -7.78 6.81 4.83
C PRO A 26 -9.23 6.97 4.34
N GLU A 27 -9.69 8.19 4.10
CA GLU A 27 -11.01 8.54 3.53
C GLU A 27 -11.04 8.43 2.01
N ARG A 28 -9.87 8.42 1.35
CA ARG A 28 -9.72 8.36 -0.11
C ARG A 28 -9.28 7.00 -0.62
N MET A 29 -8.45 6.29 0.15
CA MET A 29 -7.82 5.05 -0.27
C MET A 29 -7.91 3.96 0.81
N GLU A 30 -8.14 2.74 0.36
CA GLU A 30 -8.15 1.54 1.17
C GLU A 30 -7.24 0.50 0.51
N VAL A 31 -6.19 0.08 1.23
CA VAL A 31 -5.26 -0.94 0.75
C VAL A 31 -5.81 -2.30 1.11
N VAL A 32 -6.23 -3.07 0.11
CA VAL A 32 -6.95 -4.33 0.30
C VAL A 32 -6.08 -5.57 0.13
N ALA A 33 -4.90 -5.43 -0.49
CA ALA A 33 -3.91 -6.49 -0.59
C ALA A 33 -2.50 -5.92 -0.81
N LEU A 34 -1.51 -6.69 -0.35
CA LEU A 34 -0.08 -6.41 -0.53
C LEU A 34 0.59 -7.62 -1.16
N ALA A 35 1.55 -7.36 -2.06
CA ALA A 35 2.47 -8.38 -2.54
C ALA A 35 3.90 -7.84 -2.45
N ALA A 36 4.84 -8.70 -2.08
CA ALA A 36 6.26 -8.39 -2.05
C ALA A 36 7.04 -9.60 -2.55
N HIS A 37 8.09 -9.35 -3.34
CA HIS A 37 9.04 -10.41 -3.73
C HIS A 37 9.88 -10.86 -2.53
N SER A 38 10.16 -9.95 -1.60
CA SER A 38 10.81 -10.22 -0.33
C SER A 38 10.28 -9.26 0.76
N ASN A 39 9.73 -9.83 1.84
CA ASN A 39 9.74 -9.34 3.23
C ASN A 39 8.92 -10.32 4.10
N VAL A 40 9.53 -10.82 5.18
CA VAL A 40 9.03 -11.92 6.03
C VAL A 40 9.27 -11.65 7.53
N GLN A 41 9.30 -10.38 7.92
CA GLN A 41 9.53 -9.94 9.31
C GLN A 41 8.27 -9.39 9.96
#